data_AF-A0A8K0I707-F1
#
_entry.id   AF-A0A8K0I707-F1
#
_cell.length_a   1.000
_cell.length_b   1.000
_cell.length_c   1.000
_cell.angle_alpha   90.00
_cell.angle_beta   90.00
_cell.angle_gamma   90.00
#
_symmetry.space_group_name_H-M   'P 1'
#
loop_
_entity.id
_entity.type
_entity.pdbx_description
1 polymer ?
#
loop_
_entity_poly.entity_id
_entity_poly.type
_entity_poly.pdbx_seq_one_letter_code
_entity_poly.pdbx_strand_id
1 'polypeptide(L)'
;MAISNSEGDSATKERERKRKRSAEVRPSPSKWRTVSEQKLYSSKLLEALRRVRGAAPADPPRSRAVREAADRVLAVAARGRTRWSRAILSSRALKLKPRKLWPAGPAWSRKPLAGAAEMKRSPVLQRKARVLGRLVPGCRKLSFPTLLEEASDYIPALEMQVRVMSALAAMLSSSGAGAPPSDRFDPSQRV
;
A
#
# COMPACT_ATOMS: atom_id res chain seq x y z
N MET A 1 30.96 -67.24 -8.95
CA MET A 1 30.03 -66.24 -8.41
C MET A 1 30.81 -65.36 -7.45
N ALA A 2 30.85 -64.05 -7.71
CA ALA A 2 31.58 -63.07 -6.92
C ALA A 2 30.60 -62.28 -6.05
N ILE A 3 30.95 -62.08 -4.78
CA ILE A 3 30.29 -61.12 -3.90
C ILE A 3 31.41 -60.41 -3.13
N SER A 4 31.50 -59.09 -3.26
CA SER A 4 31.47 -58.17 -2.10
C SER A 4 31.62 -56.72 -2.52
N ASN A 5 30.79 -55.92 -1.87
CA ASN A 5 30.45 -54.52 -2.07
C ASN A 5 31.62 -53.52 -1.89
N SER A 6 31.60 -52.43 -2.65
CA SER A 6 32.15 -51.14 -2.19
C SER A 6 30.99 -50.18 -1.91
N GLU A 7 30.67 -50.03 -0.62
CA GLU A 7 29.78 -48.99 -0.11
C GLU A 7 30.60 -47.75 0.19
N GLY A 8 30.29 -46.63 -0.46
CA GLY A 8 30.93 -45.36 -0.13
C GLY A 8 30.70 -44.21 -1.09
N ASP A 9 29.46 -43.93 -1.54
CA ASP A 9 29.20 -42.67 -2.29
C ASP A 9 27.75 -42.12 -2.21
N SER A 10 27.05 -42.31 -1.09
CA SER A 10 25.67 -41.83 -0.93
C SER A 10 25.52 -40.61 -0.01
N ALA A 11 26.51 -40.30 0.83
CA ALA A 11 26.39 -39.26 1.86
C ALA A 11 26.64 -37.82 1.37
N THR A 12 27.30 -37.63 0.23
CA THR A 12 27.72 -36.30 -0.27
C THR A 12 26.66 -35.62 -1.15
N LYS A 13 25.82 -36.40 -1.85
CA LYS A 13 24.78 -35.87 -2.76
C LYS A 13 23.54 -35.31 -2.04
N GLU A 14 23.25 -35.74 -0.81
CA GLU A 14 22.07 -35.25 -0.07
C GLU A 14 22.30 -33.85 0.52
N ARG A 15 23.53 -33.54 0.96
CA ARG A 15 23.88 -32.22 1.49
C ARG A 15 23.86 -31.11 0.44
N GLU A 16 24.15 -31.43 -0.82
CA GLU A 16 24.16 -30.44 -1.90
C GLU A 16 22.74 -30.07 -2.38
N ARG A 17 21.81 -31.03 -2.38
CA ARG A 17 20.39 -30.78 -2.69
C ARG A 17 19.71 -29.92 -1.62
N LYS A 18 20.20 -29.95 -0.37
CA LYS A 18 19.65 -29.14 0.72
C LYS A 18 20.15 -27.69 0.71
N ARG A 19 21.34 -27.42 0.14
CA ARG A 19 21.89 -26.05 0.01
C ARG A 19 21.29 -25.25 -1.16
N LYS A 20 20.83 -25.90 -2.24
CA LYS A 20 20.18 -25.21 -3.39
C LYS A 20 18.75 -24.75 -3.15
N ARG A 21 18.10 -25.15 -2.04
CA ARG A 21 16.74 -24.68 -1.68
C ARG A 21 16.72 -23.39 -0.85
N SER A 22 17.89 -22.80 -0.65
CA SER A 22 18.08 -21.47 -0.04
C SER A 22 18.56 -20.45 -1.08
N ALA A 23 18.22 -20.67 -2.36
CA ALA A 23 18.31 -19.63 -3.37
C ALA A 23 17.31 -18.54 -2.95
N GLU A 24 17.87 -17.48 -2.39
CA GLU A 24 17.26 -16.20 -2.05
C GLU A 24 15.77 -16.10 -2.36
N VAL A 25 14.94 -16.08 -1.31
CA VAL A 25 13.65 -15.39 -1.37
C VAL A 25 13.97 -13.90 -1.48
N ARG A 26 14.55 -13.48 -2.61
CA ARG A 26 14.54 -12.09 -3.02
C ARG A 26 13.09 -11.79 -3.32
N PRO A 27 12.40 -10.97 -2.50
CA PRO A 27 11.09 -10.49 -2.93
C PRO A 27 11.32 -9.80 -4.27
N SER A 28 10.66 -10.32 -5.31
CA SER A 28 10.63 -9.69 -6.62
C SER A 28 10.39 -8.20 -6.40
N PRO A 29 11.14 -7.31 -7.07
CA PRO A 29 11.07 -5.89 -6.80
C PRO A 29 9.61 -5.46 -6.91
N SER A 30 9.03 -5.06 -5.77
CA SER A 30 7.63 -4.68 -5.71
C SER A 30 7.43 -3.64 -6.82
N LYS A 31 6.49 -3.87 -7.72
CA LYS A 31 6.19 -3.00 -8.89
C LYS A 31 6.24 -1.49 -8.55
N TRP A 32 5.84 -1.14 -7.33
CA TRP A 32 5.87 0.18 -6.70
C TRP A 32 7.25 0.85 -6.55
N ARG A 33 8.35 0.11 -6.71
CA ARG A 33 9.72 0.65 -6.69
C ARG A 33 10.24 1.06 -8.06
N THR A 34 9.54 0.73 -9.15
CA THR A 34 9.99 1.05 -10.50
C THR A 34 9.78 2.53 -10.84
N VAL A 35 10.69 3.08 -11.65
CA VAL A 35 10.64 4.48 -12.10
C VAL A 35 9.43 4.74 -13.00
N SER A 36 9.04 3.77 -13.82
CA SER A 36 7.88 3.86 -14.72
C SER A 36 6.56 3.99 -13.95
N GLU A 37 6.33 3.13 -12.95
CA GLU A 37 5.15 3.20 -12.08
C GLU A 37 5.12 4.51 -11.29
N GLN A 38 6.28 4.99 -10.82
CA GLN A 38 6.38 6.29 -10.16
C GLN A 38 5.94 7.45 -11.08
N LYS A 39 6.37 7.46 -12.35
CA LYS A 39 5.98 8.48 -13.35
C LYS A 39 4.49 8.39 -13.70
N LEU A 40 3.95 7.19 -13.84
CA LEU A 40 2.53 6.97 -14.09
C LEU A 40 1.68 7.47 -12.91
N TYR A 41 2.09 7.13 -11.69
CA TYR A 41 1.44 7.60 -10.48
C TYR A 41 1.51 9.12 -10.34
N SER A 42 2.68 9.73 -10.56
CA SER A 42 2.87 11.18 -10.39
C SER A 42 2.03 12.00 -11.36
N SER A 43 1.98 11.60 -12.64
CA SER A 43 1.16 12.27 -13.66
C SER A 43 -0.33 12.22 -13.31
N LYS A 44 -0.84 11.05 -12.90
CA LYS A 44 -2.23 10.88 -12.46
C LYS A 44 -2.55 11.61 -11.17
N LEU A 45 -1.59 11.68 -10.24
CA LEU A 45 -1.74 12.43 -9.00
C LEU A 45 -1.87 13.93 -9.27
N LEU A 46 -1.01 14.50 -10.12
CA LEU A 46 -1.11 15.91 -10.51
C LEU A 46 -2.46 16.24 -11.15
N GLU A 47 -2.94 15.38 -12.04
CA GLU A 47 -4.27 15.53 -12.65
C GLU A 47 -5.37 15.55 -11.58
N ALA A 48 -5.34 14.61 -10.63
CA ALA A 48 -6.30 14.55 -9.54
C ALA A 48 -6.23 15.77 -8.60
N LEU A 49 -5.03 16.25 -8.28
CA LEU A 49 -4.84 17.42 -7.43
C LEU A 49 -5.35 18.71 -8.08
N ARG A 50 -5.22 18.86 -9.41
CA ARG A 50 -5.83 19.98 -10.15
C ARG A 50 -7.35 19.97 -10.01
N ARG A 51 -7.98 18.80 -10.09
CA ARG A 51 -9.44 18.64 -9.87
C ARG A 51 -9.85 18.99 -8.44
N VAL A 52 -9.05 18.59 -7.44
CA VAL A 52 -9.30 18.96 -6.03
C VAL A 52 -9.14 20.47 -5.81
N ARG A 53 -8.22 21.13 -6.50
CA ARG A 53 -8.04 22.59 -6.43
C ARG A 53 -9.18 23.37 -7.09
N GLY A 54 -9.74 22.86 -8.19
CA GLY A 54 -10.86 23.48 -8.92
C GLY A 54 -12.25 23.14 -8.38
N ALA A 55 -12.36 22.19 -7.45
CA ALA A 55 -13.62 21.91 -6.77
C ALA A 55 -14.01 23.08 -5.86
N ALA A 56 -15.29 23.47 -5.90
CA ALA A 56 -15.85 24.48 -5.00
C ALA A 56 -15.58 24.12 -3.52
N PRO A 57 -15.50 25.11 -2.61
CA PRO A 57 -15.33 24.87 -1.18
C PRO A 57 -16.59 24.22 -0.60
N ALA A 58 -16.75 22.93 -0.84
CA ALA A 58 -17.77 22.07 -0.27
C ALA A 58 -17.11 20.82 0.29
N ASP A 59 -17.74 20.23 1.31
CA ASP A 59 -17.23 19.05 2.01
C ASP A 59 -16.79 17.92 1.07
N PRO A 60 -15.63 17.27 1.29
CA PRO A 60 -14.80 17.30 2.50
C PRO A 60 -13.71 18.40 2.52
N PRO A 61 -13.10 18.67 3.70
CA PRO A 61 -11.95 19.55 3.83
C PRO A 61 -10.87 19.25 2.79
N ARG A 62 -10.27 20.30 2.22
CA ARG A 62 -9.30 20.18 1.12
C ARG A 62 -8.15 19.20 1.43
N SER A 63 -7.64 19.18 2.66
CA SER A 63 -6.60 18.23 3.11
C SER A 63 -7.06 16.76 3.02
N ARG A 64 -8.33 16.49 3.37
CA ARG A 64 -8.95 15.18 3.23
C ARG A 64 -9.20 14.84 1.77
N ALA A 65 -9.62 15.79 0.94
CA ALA A 65 -9.79 15.59 -0.49
C ALA A 65 -8.45 15.23 -1.19
N VAL A 66 -7.34 15.89 -0.81
CA VAL A 66 -5.99 15.56 -1.29
C VAL A 66 -5.59 14.14 -0.90
N ARG A 67 -5.78 13.77 0.37
CA ARG A 67 -5.48 12.41 0.85
C ARG A 67 -6.31 11.34 0.11
N GLU A 68 -7.62 11.57 -0.01
CA GLU A 68 -8.50 10.65 -0.74
C GLU A 68 -8.13 10.56 -2.22
N ALA A 69 -7.71 11.66 -2.86
CA ALA A 69 -7.24 11.66 -4.23
C ALA A 69 -5.95 10.84 -4.40
N ALA A 70 -4.97 11.02 -3.50
CA ALA A 70 -3.74 10.25 -3.52
C ALA A 70 -4.00 8.75 -3.35
N ASP A 71 -4.80 8.37 -2.36
CA ASP A 71 -5.14 6.97 -2.09
C ASP A 71 -5.91 6.34 -3.27
N ARG A 72 -6.80 7.11 -3.92
CA ARG A 72 -7.52 6.66 -5.13
C ARG A 72 -6.59 6.43 -6.30
N VAL A 73 -5.69 7.38 -6.59
CA VAL A 73 -4.73 7.24 -7.69
C VAL A 73 -3.81 6.05 -7.42
N LEU A 74 -3.39 5.84 -6.17
CA LEU A 74 -2.60 4.68 -5.77
C LEU A 74 -3.38 3.38 -6.03
N ALA A 75 -4.65 3.32 -5.62
CA ALA A 75 -5.48 2.14 -5.84
C ALA A 75 -5.77 1.86 -7.33
N VAL A 76 -5.93 2.91 -8.15
CA VAL A 76 -6.09 2.77 -9.62
C VAL A 76 -4.78 2.26 -10.26
N ALA A 77 -3.62 2.79 -9.84
CA ALA A 77 -2.32 2.31 -10.30
C ALA A 77 -2.09 0.82 -9.94
N ALA A 78 -2.63 0.38 -8.81
CA ALA A 78 -2.62 -1.03 -8.41
C ALA A 78 -3.51 -1.94 -9.30
N ARG A 79 -4.34 -1.33 -10.16
CA ARG A 79 -5.29 -1.98 -11.09
C ARG A 79 -6.32 -2.88 -10.41
N GLY A 80 -6.66 -2.62 -9.14
CA GLY A 80 -7.61 -3.44 -8.38
C GLY A 80 -7.18 -4.89 -8.16
N ARG A 81 -5.89 -5.22 -8.39
CA ARG A 81 -5.39 -6.60 -8.27
C ARG A 81 -5.27 -7.06 -6.81
N THR A 82 -5.08 -6.12 -5.89
CA THR A 82 -4.95 -6.39 -4.45
C THR A 82 -6.26 -6.17 -3.72
N ARG A 83 -6.46 -6.76 -2.53
CA ARG A 83 -7.65 -6.43 -1.72
C ARG A 83 -7.62 -4.98 -1.26
N TRP A 84 -6.45 -4.48 -0.85
CA TRP A 84 -6.36 -3.11 -0.35
C TRP A 84 -6.76 -2.09 -1.42
N SER A 85 -6.38 -2.30 -2.69
CA SER A 85 -6.78 -1.39 -3.78
C SER A 85 -8.28 -1.45 -4.06
N ARG A 86 -8.87 -2.65 -4.11
CA ARG A 86 -10.33 -2.82 -4.22
C ARG A 86 -11.08 -2.19 -3.05
N ALA A 87 -10.56 -2.31 -1.83
CA ALA A 87 -11.15 -1.72 -0.64
C ALA A 87 -11.15 -0.18 -0.70
N ILE A 88 -10.07 0.43 -1.18
CA ILE A 88 -10.01 1.89 -1.39
C ILE A 88 -11.02 2.33 -2.45
N LEU A 89 -11.09 1.64 -3.59
CA LEU A 89 -12.01 1.99 -4.67
C LEU A 89 -13.48 1.85 -4.26
N SER A 90 -13.82 0.78 -3.52
CA SER A 90 -15.18 0.51 -3.04
C SER A 90 -15.62 1.39 -1.85
N SER A 91 -14.68 2.04 -1.15
CA SER A 91 -14.97 2.82 0.06
C SER A 91 -15.92 4.02 -0.14
N ARG A 92 -16.10 4.55 -1.36
CA ARG A 92 -17.14 5.57 -1.64
C ARG A 92 -18.53 5.00 -1.91
N ALA A 93 -18.66 3.78 -2.42
CA ALA A 93 -19.96 3.14 -2.60
C ALA A 93 -20.67 2.89 -1.24
N LEU A 94 -19.90 2.87 -0.15
CA LEU A 94 -20.39 2.70 1.21
C LEU A 94 -20.67 4.02 1.96
N LYS A 95 -20.29 5.19 1.42
CA LYS A 95 -20.58 6.49 2.07
C LYS A 95 -22.04 6.96 1.89
N LEU A 96 -22.86 6.22 1.15
CA LEU A 96 -24.33 6.37 1.13
C LEU A 96 -25.04 5.62 2.27
N LYS A 97 -24.30 5.02 3.20
CA LYS A 97 -24.89 4.57 4.46
C LYS A 97 -24.18 5.29 5.62
N PRO A 98 -24.89 6.06 6.47
CA PRO A 98 -24.40 6.27 7.82
C PRO A 98 -24.14 4.89 8.43
N ARG A 99 -23.22 4.81 9.40
CA ARG A 99 -22.99 3.59 10.17
C ARG A 99 -24.30 3.14 10.83
N LYS A 100 -25.13 2.38 10.10
CA LYS A 100 -26.07 1.47 10.71
C LYS A 100 -25.18 0.43 11.36
N LEU A 101 -25.22 0.35 12.69
CA LEU A 101 -25.03 -0.92 13.37
C LEU A 101 -25.81 -1.95 12.55
N TRP A 102 -25.09 -2.86 11.90
CA TRP A 102 -25.68 -3.83 11.01
C TRP A 102 -26.67 -4.66 11.84
N PRO A 103 -28.00 -4.58 11.61
CA PRO A 103 -28.91 -5.55 12.20
C PRO A 103 -28.53 -6.89 11.57
N ALA A 104 -28.38 -7.93 12.39
CA ALA A 104 -28.16 -9.28 11.93
C ALA A 104 -29.13 -9.61 10.77
N GLY A 105 -28.58 -9.85 9.58
CA GLY A 105 -29.29 -10.24 8.37
C GLY A 105 -28.66 -11.52 7.82
N PRO A 106 -29.44 -12.35 7.10
CA PRO A 106 -29.43 -13.79 7.26
C PRO A 106 -28.13 -14.44 6.83
N ALA A 107 -27.75 -15.44 7.63
CA ALA A 107 -26.60 -16.29 7.47
C ALA A 107 -26.53 -16.88 6.06
N TRP A 108 -25.64 -16.33 5.23
CA TRP A 108 -25.03 -17.13 4.19
C TRP A 108 -24.06 -18.08 4.86
N SER A 109 -24.59 -19.26 5.15
CA SER A 109 -23.86 -20.47 5.54
C SER A 109 -22.80 -20.80 4.49
N ARG A 110 -21.69 -20.08 4.54
CA ARG A 110 -20.40 -20.67 4.16
C ARG A 110 -20.00 -21.52 5.34
N LYS A 111 -20.31 -22.81 5.21
CA LYS A 111 -19.77 -23.92 6.00
C LYS A 111 -18.39 -23.51 6.53
N PRO A 112 -18.12 -23.56 7.83
CA PRO A 112 -16.75 -23.38 8.30
C PRO A 112 -15.98 -24.52 7.64
N LEU A 113 -15.11 -24.20 6.68
CA LEU A 113 -14.10 -25.14 6.24
C LEU A 113 -13.16 -25.28 7.44
N ALA A 114 -13.56 -26.15 8.36
CA ALA A 114 -12.71 -26.68 9.39
C ALA A 114 -11.46 -27.24 8.70
N GLY A 115 -10.30 -26.77 9.13
CA GLY A 115 -9.02 -27.30 8.69
C GLY A 115 -8.12 -26.29 7.97
N ALA A 116 -7.62 -25.29 8.70
CA ALA A 116 -6.34 -24.67 8.35
C ALA A 116 -5.74 -23.98 9.58
N ALA A 117 -5.18 -24.80 10.48
CA ALA A 117 -4.20 -24.39 11.47
C ALA A 117 -4.50 -23.04 12.17
N GLU A 118 -5.36 -23.10 13.19
CA GLU A 118 -5.05 -22.36 14.41
C GLU A 118 -3.74 -22.92 14.97
N MET A 119 -2.62 -22.63 14.29
CA MET A 119 -1.31 -22.61 14.92
C MET A 119 -1.53 -21.85 16.22
N LYS A 120 -1.10 -22.44 17.33
CA LYS A 120 -1.06 -21.86 18.66
C LYS A 120 -0.29 -20.53 18.63
N ARG A 121 -0.89 -19.49 18.04
CA ARG A 121 -0.28 -18.19 17.89
C ARG A 121 -0.46 -17.53 19.23
N SER A 122 0.66 -17.08 19.79
CA SER A 122 0.66 -16.30 21.01
C SER A 122 -0.43 -15.21 20.97
N PRO A 123 -1.14 -14.95 22.07
CA PRO A 123 -2.12 -13.87 22.15
C PRO A 123 -1.55 -12.51 21.70
N VAL A 124 -0.23 -12.31 21.85
CA VAL A 124 0.48 -11.12 21.35
C VAL A 124 0.47 -11.05 19.83
N LEU A 125 0.76 -12.15 19.13
CA LEU A 125 0.72 -12.24 17.67
C LEU A 125 -0.70 -11.98 17.15
N GLN A 126 -1.71 -12.51 17.83
CA GLN A 126 -3.11 -12.24 17.47
C GLN A 126 -3.48 -10.76 17.63
N ARG A 127 -3.03 -10.11 18.71
CA ARG A 127 -3.24 -8.66 18.92
C ARG A 127 -2.55 -7.85 17.82
N LYS A 128 -1.30 -8.16 17.47
CA LYS A 128 -0.56 -7.50 16.38
C LYS A 128 -1.22 -7.72 15.02
N ALA A 129 -1.69 -8.94 14.72
CA ALA A 129 -2.44 -9.23 13.50
C ALA A 129 -3.74 -8.40 13.41
N ARG A 130 -4.47 -8.23 14.53
CA ARG A 130 -5.66 -7.36 14.59
C ARG A 130 -5.33 -5.89 14.36
N VAL A 131 -4.17 -5.41 14.83
CA VAL A 131 -3.70 -4.05 14.55
C VAL A 131 -3.38 -3.90 13.06
N LEU A 132 -2.58 -4.81 12.50
CA LEU A 132 -2.20 -4.77 11.10
C LEU A 132 -3.41 -4.85 10.16
N GLY A 133 -4.39 -5.70 10.47
CA GLY A 133 -5.65 -5.79 9.71
C GLY A 133 -6.51 -4.52 9.76
N ARG A 134 -6.32 -3.63 10.74
CA ARG A 134 -6.97 -2.32 10.79
C ARG A 134 -6.21 -1.25 10.00
N LEU A 135 -4.90 -1.40 9.83
CA LEU A 135 -4.03 -0.48 9.09
C LEU A 135 -4.11 -0.70 7.58
N VAL A 136 -4.10 -1.96 7.14
CA VAL A 136 -4.18 -2.29 5.71
C VAL A 136 -5.65 -2.24 5.26
N PRO A 137 -6.00 -1.44 4.22
CA PRO A 137 -7.37 -1.35 3.73
C PRO A 137 -7.96 -2.72 3.39
N GLY A 138 -9.18 -3.00 3.84
CA GLY A 138 -9.89 -4.25 3.53
C GLY A 138 -9.41 -5.51 4.27
N CYS A 139 -8.46 -5.41 5.20
CA CYS A 139 -7.79 -6.59 5.78
C CYS A 139 -8.21 -6.98 7.22
N ARG A 140 -9.33 -6.44 7.73
CA ARG A 140 -9.74 -6.58 9.15
C ARG A 140 -10.07 -8.00 9.62
N LYS A 141 -10.44 -8.90 8.71
CA LYS A 141 -10.93 -10.26 9.02
C LYS A 141 -10.26 -11.32 8.13
N LEU A 142 -8.98 -11.14 7.83
CA LEU A 142 -8.21 -12.06 6.99
C LEU A 142 -7.38 -13.03 7.83
N SER A 143 -7.01 -14.16 7.24
CA SER A 143 -6.03 -15.07 7.80
C SER A 143 -4.66 -14.37 7.89
N PHE A 144 -3.85 -14.77 8.87
CA PHE A 144 -2.56 -14.14 9.11
C PHE A 144 -1.62 -14.16 7.88
N PRO A 145 -1.48 -15.26 7.11
CA PRO A 145 -0.63 -15.27 5.92
C PRO A 145 -1.08 -14.28 4.85
N THR A 146 -2.37 -14.26 4.50
CA THR A 146 -2.91 -13.33 3.50
C THR A 146 -2.82 -11.88 3.96
N LEU A 147 -2.95 -11.61 5.27
CA LEU A 147 -2.74 -10.28 5.82
C LEU A 147 -1.30 -9.79 5.59
N LEU A 148 -0.30 -10.67 5.76
CA LEU A 148 1.10 -10.33 5.53
C LEU A 148 1.39 -10.07 4.05
N GLU A 149 0.80 -10.84 3.14
CA GLU A 149 0.91 -10.63 1.70
C GLU A 149 0.34 -9.27 1.26
N GLU A 150 -0.85 -8.90 1.76
CA GLU A 150 -1.45 -7.61 1.45
C GLU A 150 -0.64 -6.46 2.09
N ALA A 151 -0.10 -6.66 3.29
CA ALA A 151 0.75 -5.67 3.96
C ALA A 151 2.08 -5.46 3.21
N SER A 152 2.71 -6.54 2.75
CA SER A 152 3.99 -6.48 2.05
C SER A 152 3.89 -5.83 0.67
N ASP A 153 2.72 -5.85 0.01
CA ASP A 153 2.45 -5.06 -1.19
C ASP A 153 2.07 -3.60 -0.86
N TYR A 154 1.32 -3.36 0.23
CA TYR A 154 0.85 -2.02 0.57
C TYR A 154 1.95 -1.08 1.10
N ILE A 155 2.93 -1.60 1.86
CA ILE A 155 4.07 -0.80 2.36
C ILE A 155 4.83 -0.10 1.21
N PRO A 156 5.36 -0.80 0.18
CA PRO A 156 6.09 -0.16 -0.90
C PRO A 156 5.20 0.76 -1.75
N ALA A 157 3.88 0.49 -1.82
CA ALA A 157 2.92 1.38 -2.46
C ALA A 157 2.85 2.74 -1.72
N LEU A 158 2.77 2.70 -0.39
CA LEU A 158 2.80 3.89 0.46
C LEU A 158 4.14 4.63 0.39
N GLU A 159 5.27 3.91 0.39
CA GLU A 159 6.60 4.51 0.22
C GLU A 159 6.69 5.31 -1.09
N MET A 160 6.16 4.76 -2.19
CA MET A 160 6.10 5.46 -3.48
C MET A 160 5.21 6.70 -3.40
N GLN A 161 4.02 6.60 -2.80
CA GLN A 161 3.10 7.73 -2.62
C GLN A 161 3.77 8.87 -1.83
N VAL A 162 4.45 8.56 -0.72
CA VAL A 162 5.17 9.55 0.10
C VAL A 162 6.31 10.20 -0.68
N ARG A 163 7.14 9.41 -1.37
CA ARG A 163 8.23 9.92 -2.22
C ARG A 163 7.72 10.92 -3.26
N VAL A 164 6.66 10.56 -3.98
CA VAL A 164 6.11 11.42 -5.05
C VAL A 164 5.47 12.67 -4.47
N MET A 165 4.66 12.56 -3.41
CA MET A 165 4.04 13.71 -2.78
C MET A 165 5.08 14.68 -2.20
N SER A 166 6.16 14.16 -1.63
CA SER A 166 7.27 14.99 -1.10
C SER A 166 8.01 15.72 -2.20
N ALA A 167 8.30 15.04 -3.32
CA ALA A 167 8.92 15.67 -4.49
C ALA A 167 8.05 16.79 -5.08
N LEU A 168 6.73 16.56 -5.19
CA LEU A 168 5.80 17.59 -5.66
C LEU A 168 5.74 18.78 -4.70
N ALA A 169 5.71 18.55 -3.38
CA ALA A 169 5.72 19.62 -2.39
C ALA A 169 7.01 20.46 -2.45
N ALA A 170 8.17 19.81 -2.63
CA ALA A 170 9.45 20.49 -2.79
C ALA A 170 9.45 21.40 -4.04
N MET A 171 9.01 20.89 -5.19
CA MET A 171 8.92 21.67 -6.43
C MET A 171 7.97 22.87 -6.32
N LEU A 172 6.84 22.71 -5.63
CA LEU A 172 5.87 23.80 -5.42
C LEU A 172 6.38 24.84 -4.43
N SER A 173 7.14 24.43 -3.42
CA SER A 173 7.74 25.35 -2.44
C SER A 173 8.87 26.17 -3.06
N SER A 174 9.70 25.56 -3.92
CA SER A 174 10.75 26.29 -4.64
C SER A 174 10.19 27.28 -5.67
N SER A 175 9.03 26.98 -6.28
CA SER A 175 8.38 27.86 -7.26
C SER A 175 7.64 29.05 -6.63
N GLY A 176 7.30 28.99 -5.33
CA GLY A 176 6.62 30.07 -4.61
C GLY A 176 7.54 31.14 -4.03
N ALA A 177 8.84 30.88 -3.98
CA ALA A 177 9.85 31.81 -3.44
C ALA A 177 10.39 32.83 -4.47
N GLY A 178 9.81 32.88 -5.67
CA GLY A 178 10.30 33.68 -6.80
C GLY A 178 9.47 34.91 -7.16
N ALA A 179 8.65 35.46 -6.24
CA ALA A 179 8.05 36.78 -6.43
C ALA A 179 8.99 37.83 -5.81
N PRO A 180 9.70 38.66 -6.61
CA PRO A 180 10.52 39.72 -6.06
C PRO A 180 9.61 40.73 -5.31
N PRO A 181 10.05 41.30 -4.17
CA PRO A 181 9.37 42.44 -3.61
C PRO A 181 9.39 43.54 -4.67
N SER A 182 8.21 44.00 -5.09
CA SER A 182 8.11 45.21 -5.89
C SER A 182 8.69 46.34 -5.04
N ASP A 183 9.93 46.73 -5.35
CA ASP A 183 10.58 47.90 -4.79
C ASP A 183 9.63 49.09 -5.00
N ARG A 184 9.00 49.51 -3.91
CA ARG A 184 8.36 50.82 -3.82
C ARG A 184 9.49 51.85 -3.82
N PHE A 185 9.90 52.25 -5.01
CA PHE A 185 10.60 53.51 -5.19
C PHE A 185 9.60 54.63 -4.88
N ASP A 186 9.68 55.14 -3.65
CA ASP A 186 9.13 56.42 -3.25
C ASP A 186 10.28 57.44 -3.26
N PRO A 187 10.34 58.36 -4.24
CA PRO A 187 11.25 59.49 -4.20
C PRO A 187 10.52 60.76 -3.73
N SER A 188 9.78 60.69 -2.62
CA SER A 188 9.47 61.89 -1.83
C SER A 188 10.60 62.14 -0.83
N GLN A 189 11.67 62.83 -1.28
CA GLN A 189 12.44 63.83 -0.53
C GLN A 189 13.79 64.11 -1.21
N ARG A 190 13.99 65.35 -1.69
CA ARG A 190 14.87 66.33 -1.02
C ARG A 190 15.01 67.64 -1.80
N VAL A 191 14.73 68.71 -1.06
CA VAL A 191 15.19 70.13 -1.11
C VAL A 191 14.83 70.93 -2.36
#